data_AF-A0A495S1I7-F1
#
_entry.id   AF-A0A495S1I7-F1
#
_cell.length_a   1.000
_cell.length_b   1.000
_cell.length_c   1.000
_cell.angle_alpha   90.00
_cell.angle_beta   90.00
_cell.angle_gamma   90.00
#
_symmetry.space_group_name_H-M   'P 1'
#
loop_
_entity.id
_entity.type
_entity.pdbx_description
1 polymer ?
#
loop_
_entity_poly.entity_id
_entity_poly.type
_entity_poly.pdbx_seq_one_letter_code
_entity_poly.pdbx_strand_id
1 'polypeptide(L)'
;MARVVLMGSSDAAVELTGAALAARLRSRYIDGDELRPPARRRRRRGETMPIPSDAEIWLDALRLVLVEAAAVVVTTGPLTRVARDAVRARVRDVVFVELVGRDSVGEPLTQDEAGFRVATGADLQVVVDRIADLLTAR
;
A
#
# COMPACT_ATOMS: atom_id res chain seq x y z
N MET A 1 -3.14 -0.27 17.22
CA MET A 1 -3.31 0.72 16.13
C MET A 1 -2.35 0.32 15.02
N ALA A 2 -2.83 0.17 13.79
CA ALA A 2 -2.09 -0.48 12.72
C ALA A 2 -1.87 0.47 11.53
N ARG A 3 -0.68 0.40 10.94
CA ARG A 3 -0.32 1.03 9.67
C ARG A 3 -0.35 -0.03 8.59
N VAL A 4 -1.35 0.04 7.72
CA VAL A 4 -1.61 -1.00 6.72
C VAL A 4 -1.40 -0.40 5.33
N VAL A 5 -0.62 -1.10 4.51
CA VAL A 5 -0.55 -0.87 3.05
C VAL A 5 -1.27 -2.03 2.38
N LEU A 6 -2.47 -1.77 1.89
CA LEU A 6 -3.26 -2.73 1.14
C LEU A 6 -2.91 -2.59 -0.35
N MET A 7 -2.34 -3.64 -0.92
CA MET A 7 -1.85 -3.65 -2.29
C MET A 7 -2.50 -4.75 -3.11
N GLY A 8 -2.62 -4.55 -4.42
CA GLY A 8 -3.15 -5.58 -5.31
C GLY A 8 -3.29 -5.09 -6.75
N SER A 9 -3.59 -6.03 -7.65
CA SER A 9 -3.97 -5.72 -9.02
C SER A 9 -5.30 -4.97 -9.10
N SER A 10 -5.57 -4.32 -10.24
CA SER A 10 -6.82 -3.58 -10.46
C SER A 10 -8.10 -4.43 -10.37
N ASP A 11 -8.01 -5.74 -10.56
CA ASP A 11 -9.14 -6.67 -10.44
C ASP A 11 -9.40 -7.11 -8.98
N ALA A 12 -8.55 -6.70 -8.03
CA ALA A 12 -8.61 -7.13 -6.64
C ALA A 12 -9.49 -6.24 -5.73
N ALA A 13 -10.18 -5.24 -6.28
CA ALA A 13 -11.05 -4.32 -5.52
C ALA A 13 -10.35 -3.67 -4.30
N VAL A 14 -9.11 -3.22 -4.51
CA VAL A 14 -8.21 -2.74 -3.46
C VAL A 14 -8.77 -1.52 -2.73
N GLU A 15 -9.29 -0.54 -3.47
CA GLU A 15 -9.84 0.71 -2.95
C GLU A 15 -11.10 0.46 -2.12
N LEU A 16 -12.02 -0.35 -2.64
CA LEU A 16 -13.25 -0.72 -1.94
C LEU A 16 -12.95 -1.49 -0.65
N THR A 17 -12.04 -2.46 -0.72
CA THR A 17 -11.60 -3.25 0.43
C THR A 17 -10.85 -2.37 1.45
N GLY A 18 -10.01 -1.45 0.99
CA GLY A 18 -9.25 -0.53 1.83
C GLY A 18 -10.13 0.43 2.60
N ALA A 19 -11.13 1.02 1.93
CA ALA A 19 -12.11 1.89 2.58
C ALA A 19 -12.93 1.14 3.64
N ALA A 20 -13.42 -0.07 3.31
CA ALA A 20 -14.16 -0.91 4.24
C ALA A 20 -13.30 -1.35 5.44
N LEU A 21 -12.06 -1.75 5.19
CA LEU A 21 -11.09 -2.12 6.24
C LEU A 21 -10.77 -0.94 7.15
N ALA A 22 -10.54 0.26 6.60
CA ALA A 22 -10.29 1.45 7.39
C ALA A 22 -11.46 1.77 8.33
N ALA A 23 -12.70 1.69 7.82
CA ALA A 23 -13.91 1.85 8.63
C ALA A 23 -14.00 0.81 9.76
N ARG A 24 -13.73 -0.46 9.43
CA ARG A 24 -13.74 -1.58 10.39
C ARG A 24 -12.69 -1.42 11.50
N LEU A 25 -11.51 -0.91 11.16
CA LEU A 25 -10.40 -0.69 12.10
C LEU A 25 -10.48 0.67 12.82
N ARG A 26 -11.44 1.54 12.46
CA ARG A 26 -11.49 2.95 12.89
C ARG A 26 -10.19 3.70 12.60
N SER A 27 -9.61 3.42 11.43
CA SER A 27 -8.37 4.02 10.94
C SER A 27 -8.68 5.07 9.86
N ARG A 28 -7.73 5.97 9.61
CA ARG A 28 -7.78 6.85 8.44
C ARG A 28 -7.66 6.02 7.16
N TYR A 29 -8.42 6.34 6.13
CA TYR A 29 -8.24 5.81 4.77
C TYR A 29 -7.49 6.83 3.91
N ILE A 30 -6.55 6.37 3.10
CA ILE A 30 -5.88 7.16 2.07
C ILE A 30 -5.80 6.34 0.79
N ASP A 31 -6.26 6.90 -0.32
CA ASP A 31 -5.96 6.36 -1.64
C ASP A 31 -4.52 6.75 -2.02
N GLY A 32 -3.63 5.77 -2.12
CA GLY A 32 -2.21 6.00 -2.38
C GLY A 32 -1.94 6.58 -3.77
N ASP A 33 -2.85 6.40 -4.74
CA ASP A 33 -2.66 7.02 -6.07
C ASP A 33 -2.81 8.55 -6.02
N GLU A 34 -3.55 9.09 -5.04
CA GLU A 34 -3.62 10.54 -4.79
C GLU A 34 -2.30 11.14 -4.30
N LEU A 35 -1.36 10.32 -3.82
CA LEU A 35 -0.03 10.76 -3.38
C LEU A 35 0.94 10.99 -4.54
N ARG A 36 0.54 10.67 -5.77
CA ARG A 36 1.42 10.82 -6.93
C ARG A 36 1.68 12.29 -7.23
N PRO A 37 2.93 12.67 -7.55
CA PRO A 37 3.20 14.04 -7.97
C PRO A 37 2.43 14.35 -9.26
N PRO A 38 2.04 15.62 -9.47
CA PRO A 38 1.44 16.03 -10.73
C PRO A 38 2.41 15.77 -11.90
N ALA A 39 1.85 15.43 -13.07
CA ALA A 39 2.64 15.12 -14.25
C ALA A 39 3.65 16.24 -14.57
N ARG A 40 4.93 15.88 -14.58
CA ARG A 40 6.01 16.83 -14.87
C ARG A 40 5.95 17.27 -16.33
N ARG A 41 6.11 18.57 -16.58
CA ARG A 41 6.47 19.06 -17.92
C ARG A 41 7.90 18.59 -18.24
N ARG A 42 8.17 18.27 -19.51
CA ARG A 42 9.48 17.76 -19.97
C ARG A 42 10.64 18.61 -19.40
N ARG A 43 11.74 17.93 -19.03
CA ARG A 43 12.98 18.57 -18.53
C ARG A 43 13.34 19.81 -19.34
N ARG A 44 13.75 20.89 -18.67
CA ARG A 44 14.31 22.05 -19.39
C ARG A 44 15.72 21.70 -19.87
N ARG A 45 16.05 22.17 -21.08
CA ARG A 45 17.38 22.00 -21.65
C ARG A 45 18.40 22.71 -20.75
N GLY A 46 19.30 21.96 -20.12
CA GLY A 46 20.34 22.48 -19.22
C GLY A 46 20.23 22.07 -17.74
N GLU A 47 19.17 21.37 -17.32
CA GLU A 47 19.06 20.83 -15.96
C GLU A 47 19.98 19.61 -15.77
N THR A 48 21.11 19.79 -15.07
CA THR A 48 22.13 18.76 -14.82
C THR A 48 22.02 18.04 -13.47
N MET A 49 21.20 18.54 -12.54
CA MET A 49 21.04 17.89 -11.23
C MET A 49 20.18 16.63 -11.33
N PRO A 50 20.49 15.56 -10.55
CA PRO A 50 19.59 14.42 -10.40
C PRO A 50 18.25 14.91 -9.88
N ILE A 51 17.17 14.52 -10.56
CA ILE A 51 15.80 14.81 -10.12
C ILE A 51 15.23 13.45 -9.72
N PRO A 52 14.68 13.30 -8.50
CA PRO A 52 13.99 12.09 -8.11
C PRO A 52 12.89 11.75 -9.10
N SER A 53 12.79 10.47 -9.45
CA SER A 53 11.71 9.93 -10.26
C SER A 53 10.37 10.10 -9.55
N ASP A 54 9.28 10.07 -10.32
CA ASP A 54 7.94 10.17 -9.75
C ASP A 54 7.63 8.99 -8.80
N ALA A 55 8.24 7.82 -9.04
CA ALA A 55 8.15 6.67 -8.15
C ALA A 55 8.86 6.89 -6.82
N GLU A 56 10.06 7.49 -6.82
CA GLU A 56 10.78 7.83 -5.58
C GLU A 56 9.99 8.84 -4.73
N ILE A 57 9.44 9.87 -5.36
CA ILE A 57 8.65 10.90 -4.68
C ILE A 57 7.36 10.34 -4.10
N TRP A 58 6.66 9.52 -4.89
CA TRP A 58 5.46 8.84 -4.42
C TRP A 58 5.77 7.93 -3.23
N LEU A 59 6.86 7.18 -3.28
CA LEU A 59 7.27 6.30 -2.19
C LEU A 59 7.64 7.08 -0.91
N ASP A 60 8.25 8.25 -1.05
CA ASP A 60 8.52 9.16 0.06
C ASP A 60 7.22 9.74 0.65
N ALA A 61 6.25 10.11 -0.19
CA ALA A 61 4.94 10.57 0.27
C ALA A 61 4.18 9.46 1.03
N LEU A 62 4.21 8.22 0.53
CA LEU A 62 3.65 7.05 1.21
C LEU A 62 4.30 6.85 2.60
N ARG A 63 5.64 6.92 2.67
CA ARG A 63 6.35 6.81 3.96
C ARG A 63 5.95 7.91 4.93
N LEU A 64 5.81 9.15 4.46
CA LEU A 64 5.43 10.29 5.31
C LEU A 64 4.04 10.08 5.91
N VAL A 65 3.05 9.70 5.09
CA VAL A 65 1.71 9.33 5.55
C VAL A 65 1.75 8.29 6.66
N LEU A 66 2.53 7.22 6.44
CA LEU A 66 2.66 6.14 7.40
C LEU A 66 3.36 6.59 8.69
N VAL A 67 4.36 7.48 8.62
CA VAL A 67 5.03 8.04 9.81
C VAL A 67 4.06 8.89 10.64
N GLU A 68 3.31 9.78 9.99
CA GLU A 68 2.45 10.76 10.67
C GLU A 68 1.20 10.15 11.30
N ALA A 69 0.63 9.10 10.70
CA ALA A 69 -0.59 8.47 11.19
C ALA A 69 -0.29 7.19 11.98
N ALA A 70 -0.75 7.14 13.24
CA ALA A 70 -0.65 5.93 14.08
C ALA A 70 -1.63 4.82 13.65
N ALA A 71 -2.73 5.17 12.96
CA ALA A 71 -3.75 4.25 12.47
C ALA A 71 -4.22 4.68 11.08
N VAL A 72 -3.72 4.00 10.04
CA VAL A 72 -4.00 4.34 8.64
C VAL A 72 -4.02 3.07 7.78
N VAL A 73 -4.95 3.04 6.82
CA VAL A 73 -4.97 2.10 5.70
C VAL A 73 -4.70 2.90 4.44
N VAL A 74 -3.62 2.56 3.73
CA VAL A 74 -3.28 3.14 2.43
C VAL A 74 -3.46 2.09 1.35
N THR A 75 -4.17 2.41 0.27
CA THR A 75 -4.30 1.53 -0.89
C THR A 75 -3.30 1.87 -1.97
N THR A 76 -2.81 0.86 -2.70
CA THR A 76 -1.87 1.06 -3.81
C THR A 76 -1.94 -0.11 -4.79
N GLY A 77 -1.45 0.10 -6.01
CA GLY A 77 -1.04 -1.02 -6.87
C GLY A 77 0.08 -1.87 -6.25
N PRO A 78 0.47 -2.97 -6.90
CA PRO A 78 1.48 -3.89 -6.36
C PRO A 78 2.83 -3.18 -6.21
N LEU A 79 3.48 -3.42 -5.07
CA LEU A 79 4.83 -2.93 -4.81
C LEU A 79 5.86 -4.02 -5.08
N THR A 80 7.06 -3.65 -5.53
CA THR A 80 8.20 -4.56 -5.54
C THR A 80 8.68 -4.83 -4.12
N ARG A 81 9.39 -5.94 -3.90
CA ARG A 81 10.03 -6.24 -2.61
C ARG A 81 10.95 -5.10 -2.18
N VAL A 82 11.75 -4.56 -3.11
CA VAL A 82 12.65 -3.42 -2.85
C VAL A 82 11.87 -2.21 -2.33
N ALA A 83 10.71 -1.90 -2.91
CA ALA A 83 9.89 -0.78 -2.44
C ALA A 83 9.31 -1.04 -1.04
N ARG A 84 8.83 -2.27 -0.77
CA ARG A 84 8.32 -2.68 0.55
C ARG A 84 9.40 -2.61 1.62
N ASP A 85 10.60 -3.13 1.33
CA ASP A 85 11.76 -3.07 2.22
C ASP A 85 12.13 -1.62 2.53
N ALA A 86 12.12 -0.76 1.52
CA ALA A 86 12.46 0.64 1.70
C ALA A 86 11.39 1.44 2.47
N VAL A 87 10.11 1.05 2.41
CA VAL A 87 9.06 1.58 3.31
C VAL A 87 9.31 1.09 4.74
N ARG A 88 9.55 -0.20 4.92
CA ARG A 88 9.74 -0.83 6.23
C ARG A 88 10.99 -0.35 6.97
N ALA A 89 12.05 0.01 6.23
CA ALA A 89 13.24 0.63 6.78
C ALA A 89 12.93 1.93 7.54
N ARG A 90 11.88 2.66 7.14
CA ARG A 90 11.45 3.90 7.78
C ARG A 90 10.31 3.70 8.78
N VAL A 91 9.40 2.77 8.49
CA VAL A 91 8.20 2.48 9.29
C VAL A 91 8.19 1.00 9.63
N ARG A 92 8.79 0.64 10.77
CA ARG A 92 9.09 -0.77 11.10
C ARG A 92 7.86 -1.64 11.37
N ASP A 93 6.77 -1.02 11.82
CA ASP A 93 5.50 -1.66 12.20
C ASP A 93 4.44 -1.63 11.08
N VAL A 94 4.81 -1.20 9.87
CA VAL A 94 3.92 -1.29 8.71
C VAL A 94 3.62 -2.75 8.37
N VAL A 95 2.36 -3.03 8.05
CA VAL A 95 1.90 -4.33 7.55
C VAL A 95 1.44 -4.19 6.11
N PHE A 96 2.03 -4.99 5.23
CA PHE A 96 1.58 -5.12 3.85
C PHE A 96 0.50 -6.20 3.75
N VAL A 97 -0.58 -5.91 3.05
CA VAL A 97 -1.63 -6.88 2.76
C VAL A 97 -1.78 -6.94 1.25
N GLU A 98 -1.47 -8.08 0.64
CA GLU A 98 -1.66 -8.29 -0.79
C GLU A 98 -3.03 -8.93 -1.05
N LEU A 99 -3.91 -8.22 -1.76
CA LEU A 99 -5.12 -8.79 -2.30
C LEU A 99 -4.81 -9.54 -3.60
N VAL A 100 -5.03 -10.84 -3.58
CA VAL A 100 -4.73 -11.75 -4.68
C VAL A 100 -6.00 -11.92 -5.51
N GLY A 101 -6.07 -11.15 -6.60
CA GLY A 101 -7.07 -11.28 -7.66
C GLY A 101 -6.77 -12.44 -8.62
N ARG A 102 -7.60 -12.60 -9.65
CA ARG A 102 -7.40 -13.62 -10.70
C ARG A 102 -6.18 -13.31 -11.55
N ASP A 103 -6.00 -12.03 -11.86
CA ASP A 103 -4.91 -11.53 -12.69
C ASP A 103 -3.86 -10.83 -11.81
N SER A 104 -3.48 -11.49 -10.71
CA SER A 104 -2.47 -10.98 -9.78
C SER A 104 -1.13 -10.75 -10.51
N VAL A 105 -0.65 -9.50 -10.48
CA VAL A 105 0.61 -9.08 -11.13
C VAL A 105 1.57 -8.45 -10.12
N GLY A 106 2.85 -8.42 -10.49
CA GLY A 106 3.93 -7.86 -9.66
C GLY A 106 4.68 -8.91 -8.85
N GLU A 107 5.59 -8.44 -8.00
CA GLU A 107 6.37 -9.32 -7.13
C GLU A 107 5.52 -9.72 -5.91
N PRO A 108 5.16 -11.01 -5.77
CA PRO A 108 4.29 -11.46 -4.69
C PRO A 108 4.94 -11.20 -3.33
N LEU A 109 4.11 -10.94 -2.33
CA LEU A 109 4.55 -10.85 -0.95
C LEU A 109 4.95 -12.25 -0.45
N THR A 110 6.17 -12.41 0.06
CA THR A 110 6.67 -13.70 0.56
C THR A 110 6.48 -13.84 2.06
N GLN A 111 6.54 -15.09 2.57
CA GLN A 111 6.23 -15.41 3.97
C GLN A 111 7.19 -14.78 4.98
N ASP A 112 8.42 -14.42 4.56
CA ASP A 112 9.43 -13.74 5.37
C ASP A 112 9.18 -12.22 5.51
N GLU A 113 8.21 -11.66 4.78
CA GLU A 113 7.90 -10.22 4.79
C GLU A 113 6.84 -9.85 5.84
N ALA A 114 6.77 -8.56 6.23
CA ALA A 114 5.77 -8.08 7.20
C ALA A 114 4.40 -7.96 6.56
N GLY A 115 3.70 -9.08 6.42
CA GLY A 115 2.38 -9.05 5.82
C GLY A 115 1.82 -10.41 5.52
N PHE A 116 0.74 -10.40 4.76
CA PHE A 116 0.06 -11.62 4.33
C PHE A 116 -0.72 -11.38 3.05
N ARG A 117 -1.02 -12.47 2.36
CA ARG A 117 -1.80 -12.47 1.12
C ARG A 117 -3.22 -12.93 1.41
N VAL A 118 -4.22 -12.28 0.82
CA VAL A 118 -5.64 -12.61 0.99
C VAL A 118 -6.29 -12.72 -0.38
N ALA A 119 -6.89 -13.86 -0.68
CA ALA A 119 -7.63 -14.06 -1.92
C ALA A 119 -8.95 -13.27 -1.89
N THR A 120 -9.31 -12.62 -3.00
CA THR A 120 -10.50 -11.77 -3.12
C THR A 120 -11.75 -12.51 -3.61
N GLY A 121 -11.69 -13.82 -3.82
CA GLY A 121 -12.79 -14.63 -4.37
C GLY A 121 -14.00 -14.82 -3.45
N ALA A 122 -14.09 -14.09 -2.35
CA ALA A 122 -15.18 -14.14 -1.38
C ALA A 122 -15.91 -12.79 -1.31
N ASP A 123 -17.00 -12.74 -0.54
CA ASP A 123 -17.70 -11.49 -0.25
C ASP A 123 -16.77 -10.46 0.43
N LEU A 124 -16.99 -9.18 0.15
CA LEU A 124 -16.20 -8.06 0.68
C LEU A 124 -16.07 -8.12 2.20
N GLN A 125 -17.15 -8.39 2.94
CA GLN A 125 -17.09 -8.42 4.40
C GLN A 125 -16.24 -9.59 4.90
N VAL A 126 -16.34 -10.75 4.24
CA VAL A 126 -15.50 -11.91 4.57
C VAL A 126 -14.02 -11.60 4.36
N VAL A 127 -13.67 -10.90 3.28
CA VAL A 127 -12.29 -10.46 3.02
C VAL A 127 -11.83 -9.47 4.09
N VAL A 128 -12.65 -8.46 4.41
CA VAL A 128 -12.32 -7.42 5.40
C VAL A 128 -12.14 -8.00 6.80
N ASP A 129 -13.06 -8.84 7.26
CA ASP A 129 -12.96 -9.46 8.58
C ASP A 129 -11.74 -10.39 8.65
N ARG A 130 -11.47 -11.17 7.60
CA ARG A 130 -10.25 -12.00 7.53
C ARG A 130 -8.98 -11.17 7.66
N ILE A 131 -8.90 -10.01 6.99
CA ILE A 131 -7.75 -9.11 7.14
C ILE A 131 -7.67 -8.56 8.56
N ALA A 132 -8.79 -8.12 9.15
CA ALA A 132 -8.83 -7.59 10.51
C ALA A 132 -8.39 -8.62 11.56
N ASP A 133 -8.82 -9.88 11.42
CA ASP A 133 -8.43 -10.98 12.30
C ASP A 133 -6.92 -11.26 12.21
N LEU A 134 -6.37 -11.31 10.99
CA LEU A 134 -4.93 -11.51 10.76
C LEU A 134 -4.09 -10.36 11.32
N LEU A 135 -4.60 -9.12 11.28
CA LEU A 135 -3.93 -7.96 11.88
C LEU A 135 -3.95 -8.02 13.42
N THR A 136 -4.98 -8.62 14.02
CA THR A 136 -5.15 -8.70 15.48
C THR A 136 -4.38 -9.87 16.09
N ALA A 137 -4.16 -10.95 15.32
CA ALA A 137 -3.41 -12.13 15.74
C ALA A 137 -1.87 -11.92 15.77
N ARG A 138 -1.38 -10.72 15.46
CA ARG A 138 0.04 -10.32 15.50
C ARG A 138 0.42 -9.68 16.82
#